data_AF-A0A257NML4-F1
#
_entry.id   AF-A0A257NML4-F1
#
_cell.length_a   1.000
_cell.length_b   1.000
_cell.length_c   1.000
_cell.angle_alpha   90.00
_cell.angle_beta   90.00
_cell.angle_gamma   90.00
#
_symmetry.space_group_name_H-M   'P 1'
#
loop_
_entity.id
_entity.type
_entity.pdbx_description
1 polymer ?
#
loop_
_entity_poly.entity_id
_entity_poly.type
_entity_poly.pdbx_seq_one_letter_code
_entity_poly.pdbx_strand_id
1 'polypeptide(L)'
;MNEGIDDDIKNWQSRAELAEAALAETKSTATAKLIHAELKAEAIRAGMIDLDGLKLLDFAEVAFDQQGDVADAPGIMSRLKRDKPWLFGHGVSSSAAAHAPRPEPPRMRHANELSHEEWVAARAALLRRR
;
A
#
# COMPACT_ATOMS: atom_id res chain seq x y z
N MET A 1 -19.31 53.93 40.43
CA MET A 1 -17.93 53.63 40.00
C MET A 1 -17.69 52.13 39.73
N ASN A 2 -18.59 51.20 40.12
CA ASN A 2 -18.40 49.75 39.84
C ASN A 2 -18.75 49.32 38.40
N GLU A 3 -19.67 50.00 37.72
CA GLU A 3 -20.16 49.56 36.40
C GLU A 3 -19.07 49.53 35.31
N GLY A 4 -18.11 50.46 35.33
CA GLY A 4 -17.01 50.46 34.35
C GLY A 4 -16.02 49.29 34.53
N ILE A 5 -15.87 48.80 35.76
CA ILE A 5 -14.96 47.66 36.06
C ILE A 5 -15.59 46.35 35.58
N ASP A 6 -16.91 46.19 35.77
CA ASP A 6 -17.63 44.99 35.31
C ASP A 6 -17.68 44.89 33.78
N ASP A 7 -17.81 46.02 33.07
CA ASP A 7 -17.78 46.04 31.60
C ASP A 7 -16.38 45.76 31.04
N ASP A 8 -15.32 46.25 31.70
CA ASP A 8 -13.95 45.92 31.34
C ASP A 8 -13.66 44.42 31.54
N ILE A 9 -14.10 43.82 32.64
CA ILE A 9 -13.93 42.39 32.91
C ILE A 9 -14.65 41.54 31.85
N LYS A 10 -15.90 41.88 31.49
CA LYS A 10 -16.64 41.19 30.44
C LYS A 10 -15.95 41.29 29.07
N ASN A 11 -15.37 42.45 28.76
CA ASN A 11 -14.60 42.64 27.54
C ASN A 11 -13.36 41.73 27.52
N TRP A 12 -12.61 41.66 28.63
CA TRP A 12 -11.45 40.77 28.73
C TRP A 12 -11.83 39.29 28.63
N GLN A 13 -12.92 38.87 29.26
CA GLN A 13 -13.44 37.50 29.17
C GLN A 13 -13.85 37.16 27.72
N SER A 14 -14.63 38.03 27.07
CA SER A 14 -15.04 37.82 25.68
C SER A 14 -13.84 37.72 24.74
N ARG A 15 -12.81 38.56 24.94
CA ARG A 15 -11.57 38.51 24.15
C ARG A 15 -10.77 37.24 24.43
N ALA A 16 -10.75 36.76 25.67
CA ALA A 16 -10.10 35.51 26.03
C ALA A 16 -10.81 34.31 25.38
N GLU A 17 -12.14 34.26 25.45
CA GLU A 17 -12.94 33.21 24.81
C GLU A 17 -12.76 33.18 23.29
N LEU A 18 -12.76 34.35 22.64
CA LEU A 18 -12.50 34.46 21.20
C LEU A 18 -11.08 34.01 20.84
N ALA A 19 -10.09 34.36 21.66
CA ALA A 19 -8.71 33.94 21.46
C ALA A 19 -8.56 32.41 21.64
N GLU A 20 -9.20 31.83 22.64
CA GLU A 20 -9.19 30.39 22.88
C GLU A 20 -9.87 29.62 21.74
N ALA A 21 -11.02 30.10 21.27
CA ALA A 21 -11.72 29.51 20.13
C ALA A 21 -10.87 29.56 18.85
N ALA A 22 -10.26 30.71 18.55
CA ALA A 22 -9.37 30.86 17.39
C ALA A 22 -8.14 29.96 17.50
N LEU A 23 -7.59 29.80 18.70
CA LEU A 23 -6.43 28.95 18.96
C LEU A 23 -6.80 27.47 18.78
N ALA A 24 -7.97 27.05 19.27
CA ALA A 24 -8.49 25.69 19.08
C ALA A 24 -8.73 25.37 17.59
N GLU A 25 -9.37 26.28 16.85
CA GLU A 25 -9.61 26.13 15.42
C GLU A 25 -8.30 26.04 14.64
N THR A 26 -7.35 26.94 14.92
CA THR A 26 -6.04 26.95 14.25
C THR A 26 -5.25 25.68 14.55
N LYS A 27 -5.28 25.20 15.81
CA LYS A 27 -4.67 23.92 16.19
C LYS A 27 -5.28 22.77 15.43
N SER A 28 -6.60 22.66 15.39
CA SER A 28 -7.29 21.56 14.68
C SER A 28 -6.99 21.55 13.18
N THR A 29 -6.90 22.73 12.57
CA THR A 29 -6.58 22.86 11.14
C THR A 29 -5.11 22.51 10.87
N ALA A 30 -4.20 22.91 11.76
CA ALA A 30 -2.79 22.60 11.65
C ALA A 30 -2.52 21.11 11.83
N THR A 31 -3.15 20.47 12.82
CA THR A 31 -3.01 19.02 13.05
C THR A 31 -3.54 18.23 11.86
N ALA A 32 -4.72 18.57 11.33
CA ALA A 32 -5.26 17.89 10.15
C ALA A 32 -4.33 17.98 8.92
N LYS A 33 -3.70 19.15 8.71
CA LYS A 33 -2.71 19.33 7.63
C LYS A 33 -1.44 18.53 7.86
N LEU A 34 -0.97 18.45 9.10
CA LEU A 34 0.20 17.65 9.49
C LEU A 34 -0.04 16.17 9.22
N ILE A 35 -1.17 15.61 9.65
CA ILE A 35 -1.57 14.22 9.39
C ILE A 35 -1.52 13.93 7.89
N HIS A 36 -2.14 14.79 7.09
CA HIS A 36 -2.20 14.58 5.65
C HIS A 36 -0.80 14.64 5.01
N ALA A 37 0.08 15.52 5.50
CA ALA A 37 1.45 15.59 5.03
C ALA A 37 2.27 14.35 5.40
N GLU A 38 2.13 13.87 6.64
CA GLU A 38 2.84 12.71 7.16
C GLU A 38 2.40 11.41 6.47
N LEU A 39 1.09 11.17 6.36
CA LEU A 39 0.54 10.03 5.64
C LEU A 39 0.94 10.05 4.17
N LYS A 40 0.99 11.23 3.55
CA LYS A 40 1.47 11.37 2.16
C LYS A 40 2.94 11.02 2.04
N ALA A 41 3.79 11.46 2.98
CA ALA A 41 5.20 11.09 3.00
C ALA A 41 5.38 9.58 3.16
N GLU A 42 4.59 8.94 4.05
CA GLU A 42 4.60 7.49 4.24
C GLU A 42 4.10 6.74 3.01
N ALA A 43 3.03 7.20 2.38
CA ALA A 43 2.49 6.61 1.15
C ALA A 43 3.52 6.63 0.01
N ILE A 44 4.22 7.75 -0.17
CA ILE A 44 5.30 7.86 -1.15
C ILE A 44 6.43 6.88 -0.80
N ARG A 45 6.85 6.82 0.48
CA ARG A 45 7.88 5.88 0.94
C ARG A 45 7.48 4.41 0.72
N ALA A 46 6.20 4.10 0.90
CA ALA A 46 5.64 2.76 0.69
C ALA A 46 5.45 2.40 -0.80
N GLY A 47 5.70 3.33 -1.73
CA GLY A 47 5.58 3.11 -3.17
C GLY A 47 4.14 3.14 -3.67
N MET A 48 3.27 3.93 -3.04
CA MET A 48 1.91 4.20 -3.53
C MET A 48 1.99 4.97 -4.85
N ILE A 49 1.32 4.46 -5.89
CA ILE A 49 1.22 5.15 -7.18
C ILE A 49 0.11 6.20 -7.13
N ASP A 50 -1.03 5.82 -6.56
CA ASP A 50 -2.22 6.65 -6.51
C ASP A 50 -2.43 7.23 -5.11
N LEU A 51 -1.93 8.46 -4.91
CA LEU A 51 -2.05 9.17 -3.64
C LEU A 51 -3.49 9.56 -3.30
N ASP A 52 -4.40 9.59 -4.27
CA ASP A 52 -5.82 9.82 -3.99
C ASP A 52 -6.43 8.64 -3.20
N GLY A 53 -5.77 7.47 -3.21
CA GLY A 53 -6.13 6.33 -2.37
C GLY A 53 -6.10 6.61 -0.87
N LEU A 54 -5.40 7.66 -0.41
CA LEU A 54 -5.42 8.09 0.99
C LEU A 54 -6.82 8.54 1.46
N LYS A 55 -7.68 8.98 0.54
CA LYS A 55 -9.09 9.34 0.85
C LYS A 55 -9.94 8.14 1.28
N LEU A 56 -9.44 6.92 1.08
CA LEU A 56 -10.10 5.68 1.48
C LEU A 56 -9.80 5.31 2.94
N LEU A 57 -8.89 6.03 3.60
CA LEU A 57 -8.60 5.87 5.01
C LEU A 57 -9.64 6.65 5.83
N ASP A 58 -10.10 6.05 6.92
CA ASP A 58 -10.88 6.77 7.91
C ASP A 58 -9.92 7.58 8.80
N PHE A 59 -9.84 8.89 8.54
CA PHE A 59 -8.99 9.79 9.32
C PHE A 59 -9.43 9.92 10.78
N ALA A 60 -10.67 9.55 11.13
CA ALA A 60 -11.12 9.55 12.51
C ALA A 60 -10.54 8.40 13.34
N GLU A 61 -10.11 7.31 12.69
CA GLU A 61 -9.49 6.15 13.34
C GLU A 61 -7.96 6.26 13.44
N VAL A 62 -7.36 7.30 12.86
CA VAL A 62 -5.90 7.53 12.89
C VAL A 62 -5.51 8.10 14.26
N ALA A 63 -4.86 7.27 15.08
CA ALA A 63 -4.39 7.65 16.41
C ALA A 63 -3.10 8.49 16.35
N PHE A 64 -2.99 9.45 17.27
CA PHE A 64 -1.78 10.25 17.49
C PHE A 64 -0.93 9.66 18.60
N ASP A 65 0.38 9.86 18.49
CA ASP A 65 1.30 9.65 19.60
C ASP A 65 1.40 10.90 20.50
N GLN A 66 2.30 10.85 21.48
CA GLN A 66 2.50 11.96 22.42
C GLN A 66 3.25 13.15 21.80
N GLN A 67 3.84 12.95 20.63
CA GLN A 67 4.63 13.91 19.88
C GLN A 67 3.75 14.68 18.86
N GLY A 68 2.54 14.17 18.61
CA GLY A 68 1.59 14.74 17.65
C GLY A 68 1.73 14.15 16.24
N ASP A 69 2.49 13.07 16.10
CA ASP A 69 2.70 12.32 14.87
C ASP A 69 1.70 11.16 14.78
N VAL A 70 1.53 10.60 13.58
CA VAL A 70 0.65 9.46 13.35
C VAL A 70 1.28 8.18 13.91
N ALA A 71 0.70 7.64 15.00
CA ALA A 71 1.30 6.57 15.81
C ALA A 71 1.63 5.27 15.05
N ASP A 72 0.91 4.96 13.97
CA ASP A 72 1.10 3.72 13.17
C ASP A 72 1.03 3.99 11.66
N ALA A 73 1.63 5.08 11.17
CA ALA A 73 1.62 5.39 9.73
C ALA A 73 2.16 4.22 8.86
N PRO A 74 3.29 3.56 9.20
CA PRO A 74 3.79 2.42 8.43
C PRO A 74 2.86 1.21 8.46
N GLY A 75 2.20 0.95 9.61
CA GLY A 75 1.23 -0.14 9.73
C GLY A 75 -0.05 0.14 8.95
N ILE A 76 -0.52 1.39 8.91
CA ILE A 76 -1.63 1.82 8.05
C ILE A 76 -1.30 1.54 6.58
N MET A 77 -0.13 1.95 6.10
CA MET A 77 0.28 1.70 4.71
C MET A 77 0.43 0.21 4.41
N SER A 78 0.93 -0.58 5.36
CA SER A 78 1.06 -2.04 5.21
C SER A 78 -0.30 -2.73 5.11
N ARG A 79 -1.27 -2.33 5.94
CA ARG A 79 -2.67 -2.80 5.86
C ARG A 79 -3.29 -2.40 4.52
N LEU A 80 -3.13 -1.14 4.11
CA LEU A 80 -3.66 -0.63 2.84
C LEU A 80 -3.04 -1.36 1.64
N LYS A 81 -1.75 -1.70 1.69
CA LYS A 81 -1.07 -2.48 0.65
C LYS A 81 -1.58 -3.91 0.55
N ARG A 82 -1.97 -4.51 1.67
CA ARG A 82 -2.58 -5.85 1.69
C ARG A 82 -4.02 -5.82 1.17
N ASP A 83 -4.81 -4.85 1.60
CA ASP A 83 -6.24 -4.79 1.31
C ASP A 83 -6.53 -4.19 -0.08
N LYS A 84 -5.66 -3.30 -0.56
CA LYS A 84 -5.74 -2.62 -1.87
C LYS A 84 -4.37 -2.56 -2.56
N PRO A 85 -3.81 -3.72 -3.00
CA PRO A 85 -2.48 -3.77 -3.59
C PRO A 85 -2.33 -2.91 -4.85
N TRP A 86 -3.41 -2.70 -5.59
CA TRP A 86 -3.46 -1.90 -6.82
C TRP A 86 -3.16 -0.41 -6.62
N LEU A 87 -3.21 0.10 -5.38
CA LEU A 87 -2.74 1.45 -5.04
C LEU A 87 -1.22 1.55 -5.04
N PHE A 88 -0.50 0.43 -5.00
CA PHE A 88 0.95 0.36 -4.86
C PHE A 88 1.58 -0.29 -6.09
N GLY A 89 2.70 0.27 -6.57
CA GLY A 89 3.28 -0.11 -7.87
C GLY A 89 4.02 -1.43 -7.95
N HIS A 90 3.95 -2.24 -6.91
CA HIS A 90 4.73 -3.46 -6.77
C HIS A 90 3.84 -4.65 -6.44
N GLY A 91 2.62 -4.69 -7.01
CA GLY A 91 1.83 -5.90 -7.06
C GLY A 91 2.64 -6.99 -7.76
N VAL A 92 2.79 -8.15 -7.11
CA VAL A 92 3.39 -9.34 -7.71
C VAL A 92 2.69 -9.55 -9.05
N SER A 93 3.43 -9.36 -10.14
CA SER A 93 2.87 -9.50 -11.48
C SER A 93 2.32 -10.92 -11.61
N SER A 94 1.01 -11.06 -11.84
CA SER A 94 0.41 -12.35 -12.20
C SER A 94 0.97 -12.90 -13.51
N SER A 95 1.68 -12.05 -14.27
CA SER A 95 2.48 -12.36 -15.45
C SER A 95 3.97 -12.54 -15.11
N ALA A 96 4.31 -13.28 -14.06
CA ALA A 96 5.66 -13.84 -13.98
C ALA A 96 5.93 -14.57 -15.30
N ALA A 97 6.91 -14.11 -16.09
CA ALA A 97 7.23 -14.71 -17.37
C ALA A 97 7.50 -16.20 -17.11
N ALA A 98 6.59 -17.05 -17.62
CA ALA A 98 6.69 -18.49 -17.47
C ALA A 98 8.09 -18.88 -17.94
N HIS A 99 8.94 -19.30 -16.99
CA HIS A 99 10.23 -19.84 -17.36
C HIS A 99 9.93 -21.09 -18.18
N ALA A 100 10.33 -21.06 -19.46
CA ALA A 100 10.23 -22.24 -20.31
C ALA A 100 10.87 -23.41 -19.54
N PRO A 101 10.21 -24.57 -19.47
CA PRO A 101 10.79 -25.73 -18.80
C PRO A 101 12.16 -25.99 -19.40
N ARG A 102 13.13 -26.37 -18.56
CA ARG A 102 14.47 -26.69 -19.04
C ARG A 102 14.35 -27.78 -20.10
N PRO A 103 15.07 -27.68 -21.24
CA PRO A 103 15.01 -28.69 -22.28
C PRO A 103 15.40 -30.04 -21.68
N GLU A 104 14.49 -31.02 -21.75
CA GLU A 104 14.76 -32.37 -21.30
C GLU A 104 15.68 -33.08 -22.31
N PRO A 105 16.68 -33.84 -21.85
CA PRO A 105 17.49 -34.65 -22.74
C PRO A 105 16.61 -35.69 -23.45
N PRO A 106 16.93 -36.07 -24.72
CA PRO A 106 16.13 -37.02 -25.47
C PRO A 106 16.06 -38.37 -24.72
N ARG A 107 14.88 -38.71 -24.19
CA ARG A 107 14.62 -39.99 -23.52
C ARG A 107 14.39 -41.10 -24.55
N MET A 108 14.86 -42.30 -24.25
CA MET A 108 14.50 -43.49 -25.03
C MET A 108 13.00 -43.75 -24.87
N ARG A 109 12.23 -43.62 -25.95
CA ARG A 109 10.78 -43.88 -25.96
C ARG A 109 10.52 -45.39 -25.95
N HIS A 110 9.53 -45.83 -25.19
CA HIS A 110 9.09 -47.22 -25.20
C HIS A 110 8.39 -47.55 -26.54
N ALA A 111 8.38 -48.83 -26.91
CA ALA A 111 7.73 -49.30 -28.14
C ALA A 111 6.25 -48.91 -28.21
N ASN A 112 5.57 -48.83 -27.06
CA ASN A 112 4.16 -48.46 -26.94
C ASN A 112 3.90 -46.97 -27.20
N GLU A 113 4.95 -46.14 -27.20
CA GLU A 113 4.86 -44.71 -27.46
C GLU A 113 5.15 -44.36 -28.92
N LEU A 114 5.63 -45.30 -29.73
CA LEU A 114 5.94 -45.08 -31.15
C LEU A 114 4.73 -45.41 -32.01
N SER A 115 4.51 -44.63 -33.07
CA SER A 115 3.62 -45.08 -34.13
C SER A 115 4.21 -46.33 -34.82
N HIS A 116 3.36 -47.08 -35.51
CA HIS A 116 3.79 -48.32 -36.18
C HIS A 116 4.94 -48.09 -37.17
N GLU A 117 4.86 -47.01 -37.95
CA GLU A 117 5.89 -46.64 -38.94
C GLU A 117 7.23 -46.29 -38.27
N GLU A 118 7.19 -45.49 -37.21
CA GLU A 118 8.38 -45.13 -36.42
C GLU A 118 9.01 -46.37 -35.76
N TRP A 119 8.17 -47.29 -35.26
CA TRP A 119 8.64 -48.53 -34.66
C TRP A 119 9.34 -49.44 -35.67
N VAL A 120 8.79 -49.59 -36.87
CA VAL A 120 9.42 -50.37 -37.95
C VAL A 120 10.77 -49.77 -38.34
N ALA A 121 10.85 -48.44 -38.48
CA ALA A 121 12.10 -47.75 -38.78
C ALA A 121 13.14 -47.91 -37.66
N ALA A 122 12.74 -47.73 -36.40
CA ALA A 122 13.62 -47.91 -35.23
C ALA A 122 14.12 -49.36 -35.10
N ARG A 123 13.24 -50.34 -35.33
CA ARG A 123 13.60 -51.76 -35.33
C ARG A 123 14.57 -52.11 -36.46
N ALA A 124 14.35 -51.59 -37.66
CA ALA A 124 15.28 -51.78 -38.78
C ALA A 124 16.65 -51.16 -38.50
N ALA A 125 16.71 -49.99 -37.86
CA ALA A 125 17.96 -49.36 -37.46
C ALA A 125 18.74 -50.18 -36.42
N LEU A 126 18.05 -50.78 -35.44
CA LEU A 126 18.69 -51.69 -34.47
C LEU A 126 19.27 -52.94 -35.12
N LEU A 127 18.56 -53.55 -36.07
CA LEU A 127 19.01 -54.75 -36.78
C LEU A 127 20.21 -54.48 -37.71
N ARG A 128 20.32 -53.27 -38.28
CA ARG A 128 21.46 -52.85 -39.10
C ARG A 128 22.74 -52.58 -38.32
N ARG A 129 22.62 -52.32 -37.01
CA ARG A 129 23.75 -51.99 -36.13
C ARG A 129 24.36 -53.21 -35.44
N ARG A 130 23.82 -54.40 -35.70
CA ARG A 130 24.32 -55.69 -35.21
C ARG A 130 25.10 -56.40 -36.31
#